data_AF-A0A1Y3C782-F1
#
_entry.id   AF-A0A1Y3C782-F1
#
_cell.length_a   1.000
_cell.length_b   1.000
_cell.length_c   1.000
_cell.angle_alpha   90.00
_cell.angle_beta   90.00
_cell.angle_gamma   90.00
#
_symmetry.space_group_name_H-M   'P 1'
#
loop_
_entity.id
_entity.type
_entity.pdbx_description
1 polymer ?
#
loop_
_entity_poly.entity_id
_entity_poly.type
_entity_poly.pdbx_seq_one_letter_code
_entity_poly.pdbx_strand_id
1 'polypeptide(L)'
;MTDPTLENQNRISNSESDRYWRENYTSRPYYQDLHRDIPDIDYDKDLSSAYEFGRNSRSEYGENARFEDSENDLQSKWEQFKTTSRLKWEHAKHAVKDAWDRM
;
A
#
# COMPACT_ATOMS: atom_id res chain seq x y z
N MET A 1 -9.28 31.52 2.11
CA MET A 1 -9.51 30.92 0.77
C MET A 1 -8.68 29.66 0.75
N THR A 2 -9.30 28.52 1.07
CA THR A 2 -8.67 27.20 1.07
C THR A 2 -8.99 26.56 -0.28
N ASP A 3 -7.94 26.20 -1.02
CA ASP A 3 -8.04 25.69 -2.39
C ASP A 3 -8.67 24.28 -2.39
N PRO A 4 -9.88 24.08 -2.94
CA PRO A 4 -10.58 22.79 -2.92
C PRO A 4 -10.04 21.76 -3.93
N THR A 5 -8.92 22.06 -4.59
CA THR A 5 -8.42 21.30 -5.73
C THR A 5 -7.57 20.08 -5.33
N LEU A 6 -6.89 20.13 -4.18
CA LEU A 6 -6.04 19.03 -3.71
C LEU A 6 -6.84 17.79 -3.24
N GLU A 7 -8.03 18.00 -2.68
CA GLU A 7 -8.83 16.92 -2.08
C GLU A 7 -9.48 16.01 -3.15
N ASN A 8 -9.80 16.58 -4.32
CA ASN A 8 -10.41 15.83 -5.43
C ASN A 8 -9.40 15.00 -6.24
N GLN A 9 -8.15 15.46 -6.38
CA GLN A 9 -7.11 14.70 -7.07
C GLN A 9 -6.73 13.42 -6.29
N ASN A 10 -6.74 13.51 -4.95
CA ASN A 10 -6.41 12.37 -4.11
C ASN A 10 -7.52 11.28 -4.15
N ARG A 11 -8.80 11.66 -4.26
CA ARG A 11 -9.92 10.70 -4.38
C ARG A 11 -9.97 9.97 -5.73
N ILE A 12 -9.64 10.65 -6.84
CA ILE A 12 -9.65 10.03 -8.18
C ILE A 12 -8.42 9.14 -8.36
N SER A 13 -7.24 9.59 -7.93
CA SER A 13 -6.00 8.78 -7.94
C SER A 13 -6.10 7.52 -7.08
N ASN A 14 -6.82 7.61 -5.95
CA ASN A 14 -7.18 6.45 -5.13
C ASN A 14 -7.93 5.37 -5.94
N SER A 15 -8.89 5.75 -6.78
CA SER A 15 -9.69 4.78 -7.55
C SER A 15 -8.92 4.12 -8.71
N GLU A 16 -8.03 4.86 -9.39
CA GLU A 16 -7.27 4.32 -10.52
C GLU A 16 -6.15 3.37 -10.09
N SER A 17 -5.40 3.75 -9.04
CA SER A 17 -4.39 2.87 -8.45
C SER A 17 -5.04 1.62 -7.85
N ASP A 18 -6.16 1.76 -7.15
CA ASP A 18 -6.88 0.64 -6.54
C ASP A 18 -7.39 -0.34 -7.60
N ARG A 19 -7.98 0.17 -8.69
CA ARG A 19 -8.44 -0.68 -9.80
C ARG A 19 -7.28 -1.45 -10.43
N TYR A 20 -6.16 -0.79 -10.67
CA TYR A 20 -4.98 -1.48 -11.20
C TYR A 20 -4.50 -2.58 -10.25
N TRP A 21 -4.33 -2.27 -8.96
CA TRP A 21 -3.79 -3.25 -8.02
C TRP A 21 -4.74 -4.42 -7.86
N ARG A 22 -6.05 -4.18 -7.81
CA ARG A 22 -7.08 -5.22 -7.82
C ARG A 22 -6.98 -6.16 -9.02
N GLU A 23 -6.62 -5.64 -10.20
CA GLU A 23 -6.45 -6.44 -11.42
C GLU A 23 -5.08 -7.14 -11.51
N ASN A 24 -4.03 -6.59 -10.88
CA ASN A 24 -2.64 -7.01 -11.11
C ASN A 24 -1.94 -7.67 -9.90
N TYR A 25 -2.49 -7.55 -8.68
CA TYR A 25 -1.82 -8.03 -7.45
C TYR A 25 -1.47 -9.52 -7.51
N THR A 26 -2.32 -10.33 -8.14
CA THR A 26 -2.12 -11.78 -8.30
C THR A 26 -0.97 -12.13 -9.23
N SER A 27 -0.56 -11.21 -10.12
CA SER A 27 0.55 -11.39 -11.06
C SER A 27 1.89 -10.94 -10.47
N ARG A 28 1.90 -10.42 -9.24
CA ARG A 28 3.13 -9.96 -8.58
C ARG A 28 3.93 -11.17 -8.07
N PRO A 29 5.28 -11.10 -8.10
CA PRO A 29 6.11 -12.24 -7.71
C PRO A 29 5.91 -12.66 -6.24
N TYR A 30 5.58 -11.71 -5.35
CA TYR A 30 5.31 -12.00 -3.94
C TYR A 30 3.93 -12.61 -3.67
N TYR A 31 3.02 -12.62 -4.65
CA TYR A 31 1.67 -13.15 -4.45
C TYR A 31 1.69 -14.65 -4.17
N GLN A 32 2.62 -15.40 -4.77
CA GLN A 32 2.68 -16.84 -4.58
C GLN A 32 3.07 -17.23 -3.15
N ASP A 33 4.03 -16.52 -2.55
CA ASP A 33 4.37 -16.69 -1.14
C ASP A 33 3.23 -16.23 -0.23
N LEU A 34 2.62 -15.09 -0.56
CA LEU A 34 1.47 -14.56 0.18
C LEU A 34 0.29 -15.54 0.20
N HIS A 35 -0.06 -16.11 -0.96
CA HIS A 35 -1.13 -17.09 -1.11
C HIS A 35 -0.80 -18.43 -0.44
N ARG A 36 0.49 -18.78 -0.29
CA ARG A 36 0.89 -19.96 0.49
C ARG A 36 0.67 -19.75 1.98
N ASP A 37 0.97 -18.55 2.50
CA ASP A 37 0.82 -18.22 3.92
C ASP A 37 -0.64 -17.87 4.29
N ILE A 38 -1.37 -17.24 3.37
CA ILE A 38 -2.75 -16.79 3.51
C ILE A 38 -3.53 -17.26 2.26
N PRO A 39 -4.06 -18.50 2.25
CA PRO A 39 -4.70 -19.10 1.08
C PRO A 39 -6.01 -18.41 0.67
N ASP A 40 -6.66 -17.70 1.58
CA ASP A 40 -7.87 -16.91 1.35
C ASP A 40 -7.57 -15.40 1.32
N ILE A 41 -6.37 -15.03 0.88
CA ILE A 41 -5.96 -13.63 0.75
C ILE A 41 -6.89 -12.89 -0.22
N ASP A 42 -7.42 -11.76 0.23
CA ASP A 42 -8.37 -10.95 -0.54
C ASP A 42 -7.83 -9.54 -0.75
N TYR A 43 -8.07 -9.00 -1.94
CA TYR A 43 -7.62 -7.65 -2.26
C TYR A 43 -8.26 -6.61 -1.34
N ASP A 44 -9.59 -6.57 -1.28
CA ASP A 44 -10.34 -5.54 -0.56
C ASP A 44 -10.12 -5.62 0.96
N LYS A 45 -9.92 -6.82 1.52
CA LYS A 45 -9.76 -7.02 2.97
C LYS A 45 -8.32 -6.93 3.48
N ASP A 46 -7.37 -7.44 2.70
CA ASP A 46 -6.01 -7.64 3.19
C ASP A 46 -5.01 -6.70 2.50
N LEU A 47 -5.01 -6.63 1.16
CA LEU A 47 -4.01 -5.90 0.38
C LEU A 47 -4.31 -4.42 0.15
N SER A 48 -5.58 -4.04 0.10
CA SER A 48 -6.03 -2.65 -0.10
C SER A 48 -5.35 -1.71 0.89
N SER A 49 -5.33 -2.09 2.17
CA SER A 49 -4.67 -1.35 3.24
C SER A 49 -3.17 -1.21 3.02
N ALA A 50 -2.48 -2.22 2.47
CA ALA A 50 -1.04 -2.15 2.23
C ALA A 50 -0.71 -1.17 1.08
N TYR A 51 -1.47 -1.21 -0.02
CA TYR A 51 -1.29 -0.27 -1.12
C TYR A 51 -1.68 1.16 -0.74
N GLU A 52 -2.71 1.33 0.08
CA GLU A 52 -3.07 2.63 0.65
C GLU A 52 -1.98 3.16 1.56
N PHE A 53 -1.47 2.33 2.47
CA PHE A 53 -0.42 2.71 3.40
C PHE A 53 0.86 3.15 2.69
N GLY A 54 1.30 2.44 1.65
CA GLY A 54 2.51 2.81 0.90
C GLY A 54 2.38 4.15 0.17
N ARG A 55 1.21 4.42 -0.39
CA ARG A 55 0.88 5.71 -1.02
C ARG A 55 0.84 6.84 0.01
N ASN A 56 0.06 6.69 1.07
CA ASN A 56 -0.04 7.70 2.12
C ASN A 56 1.35 8.01 2.70
N SER A 57 2.11 6.97 2.99
CA SER A 57 3.48 7.10 3.46
C SER A 57 4.34 7.87 2.44
N ARG A 58 4.36 7.47 1.17
CA ARG A 58 5.14 8.17 0.13
C ARG A 58 4.77 9.66 0.03
N SER A 59 3.50 10.01 0.18
CA SER A 59 3.07 11.42 0.26
C SER A 59 3.56 12.13 1.53
N GLU A 60 3.69 11.44 2.66
CA GLU A 60 4.18 12.00 3.93
C GLU A 60 5.70 12.20 3.95
N TYR A 61 6.50 11.22 3.50
CA TYR A 61 7.96 11.33 3.47
C TYR A 61 8.46 12.13 2.26
N GLY A 62 7.65 12.26 1.20
CA GLY A 62 7.95 13.02 0.00
C GLY A 62 8.64 12.21 -1.12
N GLU A 63 8.70 12.82 -2.30
CA GLU A 63 9.15 12.19 -3.56
C GLU A 63 10.63 11.76 -3.57
N ASN A 64 11.47 12.36 -2.73
CA ASN A 64 12.90 12.02 -2.65
C ASN A 64 13.21 10.97 -1.58
N ALA A 65 12.23 10.57 -0.77
CA ALA A 65 12.46 9.60 0.29
C ALA A 65 12.67 8.19 -0.30
N ARG A 66 13.58 7.42 0.30
CA ARG A 66 13.79 6.03 -0.06
C ARG A 66 12.96 5.13 0.84
N PHE A 67 12.39 4.08 0.26
CA PHE A 67 11.67 3.07 1.02
C PHE A 67 12.58 2.40 2.05
N GLU A 68 13.84 2.10 1.70
CA GLU A 68 14.75 1.39 2.61
C GLU A 68 15.11 2.23 3.85
N ASP A 69 15.25 3.55 3.69
CA ASP A 69 15.53 4.45 4.82
C ASP A 69 14.33 4.56 5.78
N SER A 70 13.12 4.35 5.26
CA SER A 70 11.87 4.46 6.02
C SER A 70 11.35 3.10 6.49
N GLU A 71 11.93 1.98 6.04
CA GLU A 71 11.39 0.63 6.21
C GLU A 71 11.09 0.29 7.68
N ASN A 72 12.02 0.63 8.59
CA ASN A 72 11.87 0.34 10.02
C ASN A 72 10.73 1.14 10.68
N ASP A 73 10.56 2.40 10.27
CA ASP A 73 9.47 3.25 10.75
C ASP A 73 8.12 2.80 10.15
N LEU A 74 8.11 2.49 8.85
CA LEU A 74 6.97 1.95 8.14
C LEU A 74 6.50 0.62 8.72
N GLN A 75 7.41 -0.26 9.13
CA GLN A 75 7.08 -1.50 9.83
C GLN A 75 6.31 -1.23 11.12
N SER A 76 6.82 -0.31 11.94
CA SER A 76 6.20 0.04 13.23
C SER A 76 4.83 0.71 13.04
N LYS A 77 4.68 1.50 11.98
CA LYS A 77 3.42 2.15 11.60
C LYS A 77 2.43 1.17 10.97
N TRP A 78 2.90 0.20 10.18
CA TRP A 78 2.05 -0.80 9.53
C TRP A 78 1.27 -1.62 10.56
N GLU A 79 1.93 -2.04 11.65
CA GLU A 79 1.27 -2.80 12.71
C GLU A 79 0.14 -2.00 13.38
N GLN A 80 0.24 -0.67 13.42
CA GLN A 80 -0.80 0.23 13.92
C GLN A 80 -1.87 0.52 12.86
N PHE A 81 -1.48 0.63 11.60
CA PHE A 81 -2.38 0.99 10.49
C PHE A 81 -3.27 -0.18 10.07
N LYS A 82 -2.71 -1.39 9.94
CA LYS A 82 -3.36 -2.54 9.32
C LYS A 82 -4.70 -2.90 9.95
N THR A 83 -4.87 -2.65 11.26
CA THR A 83 -6.08 -2.85 12.09
C THR A 83 -6.80 -4.19 11.85
N THR A 84 -7.51 -4.33 10.73
CA THR A 84 -8.26 -5.52 10.31
C THR A 84 -7.52 -6.41 9.31
N SER A 85 -6.51 -5.91 8.60
CA SER A 85 -5.72 -6.67 7.64
C SER A 85 -4.83 -7.69 8.35
N ARG A 86 -4.83 -8.92 7.84
CA ARG A 86 -4.08 -10.05 8.41
C ARG A 86 -2.63 -10.08 7.94
N LEU A 87 -2.25 -9.18 7.03
CA LEU A 87 -0.91 -9.13 6.48
C LEU A 87 0.13 -8.80 7.57
N LYS A 88 1.15 -9.64 7.64
CA LYS A 88 2.38 -9.32 8.37
C LYS A 88 3.18 -8.29 7.59
N TRP A 89 4.03 -7.51 8.28
CA TRP A 89 4.93 -6.57 7.62
C TRP A 89 5.71 -7.20 6.46
N GLU A 90 6.23 -8.42 6.63
CA GLU A 90 6.99 -9.12 5.58
C GLU A 90 6.20 -9.33 4.28
N HIS A 91 4.88 -9.47 4.37
CA HIS A 91 4.00 -9.56 3.20
C HIS A 91 3.61 -8.17 2.70
N ALA A 92 3.21 -7.30 3.63
CA ALA A 92 2.73 -5.95 3.32
C ALA A 92 3.83 -5.09 2.66
N LYS A 93 5.08 -5.17 3.12
CA LYS A 93 6.20 -4.35 2.63
C LYS A 93 6.37 -4.42 1.11
N HIS A 94 6.07 -5.57 0.50
CA HIS A 94 6.13 -5.72 -0.95
C HIS A 94 5.03 -4.92 -1.66
N ALA A 95 3.79 -4.98 -1.17
CA ALA A 95 2.67 -4.19 -1.70
C ALA A 95 2.84 -2.69 -1.39
N VAL A 96 3.32 -2.35 -0.19
CA VAL A 96 3.64 -0.97 0.23
C VAL A 96 4.71 -0.38 -0.66
N LYS A 97 5.81 -1.10 -0.91
CA LYS A 97 6.89 -0.67 -1.80
C LYS A 97 6.41 -0.47 -3.24
N ASP A 98 5.60 -1.39 -3.74
CA ASP A 98 4.97 -1.27 -5.07
C ASP A 98 4.10 -0.01 -5.21
N ALA A 99 3.32 0.30 -4.18
CA ALA A 99 2.53 1.52 -4.10
C ALA A 99 3.40 2.77 -4.02
N TRP A 100 4.48 2.71 -3.25
CA TRP A 100 5.46 3.79 -3.07
C TRP A 100 6.21 4.11 -4.37
N ASP A 101 6.69 3.09 -5.08
CA ASP A 101 7.44 3.24 -6.33
C ASP A 101 6.59 3.79 -7.49
N ARG A 102 5.26 3.77 -7.34
CA ARG A 102 4.31 4.20 -8.38
C ARG A 102 3.73 5.61 -8.16
N MET A 103 3.97 6.22 -7.00
CA MET A 103 3.66 7.63 -6.74
C MET A 103 4.72 8.54 -7.35
#